data_AF-A0A1D3K839-F1
#
_entry.id   AF-A0A1D3K839-F1
#
_cell.length_a   1.000
_cell.length_b   1.000
_cell.length_c   1.000
_cell.angle_alpha   90.00
_cell.angle_beta   90.00
_cell.angle_gamma   90.00
#
_symmetry.space_group_name_H-M   'P 1'
#
loop_
_entity.id
_entity.type
_entity.pdbx_description
1 polymer ?
#
loop_
_entity_poly.entity_id
_entity_poly.type
_entity_poly.pdbx_seq_one_letter_code
_entity_poly.pdbx_strand_id
1 'polypeptide(L)'
;MAPLRDLRSYMLAKHFDPSARCWLARTINEDTGTIKIVPNSYSPKHCLDLLRIMLTIQIREEIDAGRLGIAPRFTILDERQIIAIDFISARYGYQNSFSALRAYKDIYERGMRYEIPSLGSIAKFTEKDVAFRAEAPFADAEYHSAWRGFRNLAHAMVDWEATTTLADGTIVQSANVGDEFEIDEEGAQYFMGFDLDYALDRIAPLDNPMLVVDYFVGLGTATLYKGGLGEWNRMAKMSNQIFVHGIKDVLHDPHALLKALQSKFDMEPSLAVPSSAATTLEQLSFWL
;
A
#
# COMPACT_ATOMS: atom_id res chain seq x y z
N MET A 1 -10.15 -11.84 -26.17
CA MET A 1 -8.82 -11.19 -26.21
C MET A 1 -8.83 -9.68 -26.46
N ALA A 2 -9.80 -9.11 -27.17
CA ALA A 2 -9.85 -7.65 -27.41
C ALA A 2 -9.75 -6.80 -26.10
N PRO A 3 -10.48 -7.10 -25.01
CA PRO A 3 -10.40 -6.31 -23.78
C PRO A 3 -9.00 -6.26 -23.15
N LEU A 4 -8.27 -7.39 -23.16
CA LEU A 4 -6.91 -7.45 -22.61
C LEU A 4 -5.90 -6.68 -23.47
N ARG A 5 -6.07 -6.71 -24.80
CA ARG A 5 -5.26 -5.90 -25.73
C ARG A 5 -5.53 -4.41 -25.53
N ASP A 6 -6.78 -4.05 -25.33
CA ASP A 6 -7.19 -2.65 -25.15
C ASP A 6 -6.71 -2.13 -23.79
N LEU A 7 -6.75 -2.96 -22.73
CA LEU A 7 -6.14 -2.68 -21.42
C LEU A 7 -4.63 -2.44 -21.54
N ARG A 8 -3.91 -3.32 -22.25
CA ARG A 8 -2.47 -3.13 -22.52
C ARG A 8 -2.21 -1.80 -23.23
N SER A 9 -3.02 -1.45 -24.22
CA SER A 9 -2.88 -0.20 -24.96
C SER A 9 -3.13 1.02 -24.06
N TYR A 10 -4.09 0.92 -23.16
CA TYR A 10 -4.37 1.95 -22.14
C TYR A 10 -3.18 2.15 -21.19
N MET A 11 -2.60 1.06 -20.67
CA MET A 11 -1.42 1.12 -19.80
C MET A 11 -0.21 1.77 -20.48
N LEU A 12 0.00 1.48 -21.76
CA LEU A 12 1.07 2.10 -22.56
C LEU A 12 0.82 3.59 -22.77
N ALA A 13 -0.41 3.99 -23.10
CA ALA A 13 -0.77 5.39 -23.28
C ALA A 13 -0.57 6.23 -22.00
N LYS A 14 -0.76 5.61 -20.83
CA LYS A 14 -0.57 6.23 -19.52
C LYS A 14 0.86 6.14 -18.97
N HIS A 15 1.78 5.50 -19.69
CA HIS A 15 3.14 5.27 -19.18
C HIS A 15 3.88 6.56 -18.82
N PHE A 16 3.77 7.61 -19.62
CA PHE A 16 4.41 8.91 -19.34
C PHE A 16 3.45 9.94 -18.75
N ASP A 17 2.24 9.56 -18.36
CA ASP A 17 1.28 10.48 -17.74
C ASP A 17 1.72 10.84 -16.31
N PRO A 18 2.03 12.11 -16.00
CA PRO A 18 2.46 12.55 -14.67
C PRO A 18 1.46 12.19 -13.57
N SER A 19 0.16 12.29 -13.85
CA SER A 19 -0.91 12.00 -12.89
C SER A 19 -1.07 10.50 -12.60
N ALA A 20 -0.56 9.66 -13.50
CA ALA A 20 -0.50 8.22 -13.33
C ALA A 20 0.74 7.77 -12.57
N ARG A 21 1.65 8.67 -12.15
CA ARG A 21 2.89 8.32 -11.43
C ARG A 21 2.79 8.64 -9.94
N CYS A 22 3.37 7.77 -9.12
CA CYS A 22 3.72 8.08 -7.74
C CYS A 22 5.10 8.73 -7.74
N TRP A 23 5.20 9.93 -7.18
CA TRP A 23 6.39 10.76 -7.21
C TRP A 23 7.27 10.63 -5.96
N LEU A 24 6.84 9.87 -4.95
CA LEU A 24 7.62 9.64 -3.75
C LEU A 24 8.56 8.45 -3.94
N ALA A 25 9.85 8.63 -3.67
CA ALA A 25 10.80 7.52 -3.59
C ALA A 25 10.48 6.61 -2.39
N ARG A 26 11.17 5.46 -2.29
CA ARG A 26 10.96 4.47 -1.21
C ARG A 26 12.11 4.43 -0.21
N THR A 27 13.15 5.21 -0.42
CA THR A 27 14.37 5.21 0.39
C THR A 27 14.64 6.64 0.82
N ILE A 28 14.79 6.82 2.13
CA ILE A 28 15.20 8.09 2.72
C ILE A 28 16.72 8.19 2.74
N ASN A 29 17.22 9.42 2.78
CA ASN A 29 18.59 9.67 3.17
C ASN A 29 18.65 9.72 4.71
N GLU A 30 19.28 8.73 5.33
CA GLU A 30 19.37 8.59 6.79
C GLU A 30 20.14 9.76 7.45
N ASP A 31 21.10 10.37 6.73
CA ASP A 31 21.91 11.46 7.29
C ASP A 31 21.14 12.78 7.36
N THR A 32 20.24 13.02 6.41
CA THR A 32 19.53 14.30 6.25
C THR A 32 18.04 14.19 6.56
N GLY A 33 17.48 12.99 6.72
CA GLY A 33 16.05 12.76 6.88
C GLY A 33 15.22 13.14 5.65
N THR A 34 15.85 13.31 4.49
CA THR A 34 15.20 13.76 3.25
C THR A 34 14.80 12.60 2.35
N ILE A 35 13.88 12.87 1.42
CA ILE A 35 13.44 11.93 0.41
C ILE A 35 13.42 12.56 -0.97
N LYS A 36 13.69 11.73 -1.99
CA LYS A 36 13.65 12.15 -3.38
C LYS A 36 12.20 12.16 -3.89
N ILE A 37 11.85 13.23 -4.61
CA ILE A 37 10.61 13.38 -5.35
C ILE A 37 10.91 13.20 -6.84
N VAL A 38 10.65 11.99 -7.33
CA VAL A 38 10.98 11.52 -8.67
C VAL A 38 9.91 10.50 -9.12
N PRO A 39 9.64 10.31 -10.43
CA PRO A 39 8.69 9.31 -10.87
C PRO A 39 9.21 7.92 -10.51
N ASN A 40 8.52 7.23 -9.60
CA ASN A 40 8.99 5.99 -9.00
C ASN A 40 8.15 4.78 -9.43
N SER A 41 6.83 4.89 -9.29
CA SER A 41 5.88 3.80 -9.62
C SER A 41 4.59 4.37 -10.19
N TYR A 42 3.58 3.53 -10.47
CA TYR A 42 2.26 4.03 -10.79
C TYR A 42 1.59 4.64 -9.55
N SER A 43 0.78 5.68 -9.74
CA SER A 43 0.06 6.35 -8.67
C SER A 43 -0.97 5.40 -8.06
N PRO A 44 -1.25 5.53 -6.75
CA PRO A 44 -2.23 4.65 -6.10
C PRO A 44 -3.56 4.65 -6.84
N LYS A 45 -4.08 5.84 -7.18
CA LYS A 45 -5.31 6.01 -7.93
C LYS A 45 -5.27 5.25 -9.26
N HIS A 46 -4.18 5.37 -10.02
CA HIS A 46 -4.06 4.66 -11.29
C HIS A 46 -4.05 3.13 -11.10
N CYS A 47 -3.36 2.61 -10.09
CA CYS A 47 -3.39 1.19 -9.76
C CYS A 47 -4.81 0.70 -9.42
N LEU A 48 -5.57 1.46 -8.64
CA LEU A 48 -6.96 1.11 -8.29
C LEU A 48 -7.88 1.17 -9.52
N ASP A 49 -7.71 2.17 -10.39
CA ASP A 49 -8.47 2.27 -11.63
C ASP A 49 -8.15 1.09 -12.57
N LEU A 50 -6.89 0.65 -12.65
CA LEU A 50 -6.50 -0.56 -13.40
C LEU A 50 -7.12 -1.83 -12.81
N LEU A 51 -7.09 -2.01 -11.49
CA LEU A 51 -7.73 -3.13 -10.82
C LEU A 51 -9.23 -3.20 -11.14
N ARG A 52 -9.93 -2.06 -11.02
CA ARG A 52 -11.36 -1.97 -11.32
C ARG A 52 -11.69 -2.35 -12.76
N ILE A 53 -10.87 -1.92 -13.72
CA ILE A 53 -10.99 -2.31 -15.13
C ILE A 53 -10.74 -3.82 -15.28
N MET A 54 -9.68 -4.36 -14.66
CA MET A 54 -9.37 -5.80 -14.73
C MET A 54 -10.51 -6.66 -14.18
N LEU A 55 -11.03 -6.33 -13.00
CA LEU A 55 -12.17 -7.04 -12.40
C LEU A 55 -13.43 -6.91 -13.27
N THR A 56 -13.67 -5.74 -13.88
CA THR A 56 -14.77 -5.54 -14.82
C THR A 56 -14.65 -6.42 -16.06
N ILE A 57 -13.44 -6.57 -16.61
CA ILE A 57 -13.18 -7.46 -17.75
C ILE A 57 -13.40 -8.92 -17.36
N GLN A 58 -12.92 -9.32 -16.18
CA GLN A 58 -13.05 -10.70 -15.69
C GLN A 58 -14.51 -11.10 -15.47
N ILE A 59 -15.30 -10.32 -14.72
CA ILE A 59 -16.71 -10.65 -14.46
C ILE A 59 -17.54 -10.72 -15.75
N ARG A 60 -17.17 -9.95 -16.79
CA ARG A 60 -17.81 -10.03 -18.10
C ARG A 60 -17.52 -11.35 -18.79
N GLU A 61 -16.27 -11.82 -18.75
CA GLU A 61 -15.92 -13.13 -19.30
C GLU A 61 -16.65 -14.24 -18.54
N GLU A 62 -16.75 -14.16 -17.21
CA GLU A 62 -17.48 -15.14 -16.40
C GLU A 62 -18.98 -15.18 -16.77
N ILE A 63 -19.63 -14.02 -16.91
CA ILE A 63 -21.02 -13.92 -17.33
C ILE A 63 -21.20 -14.49 -18.75
N ASP A 64 -20.34 -14.11 -19.70
CA ASP A 64 -20.45 -14.56 -21.08
C ASP A 64 -20.15 -16.05 -21.23
N ALA A 65 -19.19 -16.58 -20.49
CA ALA A 65 -18.90 -18.01 -20.41
C ALA A 65 -20.08 -18.80 -19.81
N GLY A 66 -20.68 -18.27 -18.73
CA GLY A 66 -21.88 -18.84 -18.11
C GLY A 66 -23.07 -18.89 -19.07
N ARG A 67 -23.30 -17.84 -19.88
CA ARG A 67 -24.32 -17.83 -20.94
C ARG A 67 -24.08 -18.86 -22.03
N LEU A 68 -22.82 -19.17 -22.32
CA LEU A 68 -22.41 -20.15 -23.31
C LEU A 68 -22.32 -21.59 -22.76
N GLY A 69 -22.47 -21.77 -21.45
CA GLY A 69 -22.32 -23.07 -20.79
C GLY A 69 -20.88 -23.61 -20.80
N ILE A 70 -19.89 -22.73 -20.88
CA ILE A 70 -18.46 -23.08 -20.85
C ILE A 70 -17.78 -22.52 -19.60
N ALA A 71 -16.61 -23.04 -19.26
CA ALA A 71 -15.75 -22.40 -18.26
C ALA A 71 -15.22 -21.04 -18.78
N PRO A 72 -14.98 -20.05 -17.89
CA PRO A 72 -14.33 -18.80 -18.27
C PRO A 72 -13.04 -19.05 -19.05
N ARG A 73 -12.86 -18.37 -20.18
CA ARG A 73 -11.68 -18.59 -21.03
C ARG A 73 -10.40 -18.09 -20.38
N PHE A 74 -10.52 -17.17 -19.43
CA PHE A 74 -9.42 -16.63 -18.65
C PHE A 74 -9.91 -16.12 -17.30
N THR A 75 -9.02 -16.15 -16.33
CA THR A 75 -9.12 -15.46 -15.04
C THR A 75 -7.89 -14.57 -14.93
N ILE A 76 -8.10 -13.29 -14.62
CA ILE A 76 -7.03 -12.30 -14.51
C ILE A 76 -6.47 -12.29 -13.09
N LEU A 77 -7.37 -12.26 -12.09
CA LEU A 77 -7.05 -12.22 -10.67
C LEU A 77 -7.89 -13.25 -9.92
N ASP A 78 -7.23 -14.05 -9.07
CA ASP A 78 -7.88 -14.85 -8.04
C ASP A 78 -8.02 -14.07 -6.71
N GLU A 79 -8.72 -14.65 -5.74
CA GLU A 79 -8.97 -14.03 -4.43
C GLU A 79 -7.68 -13.73 -3.67
N ARG A 80 -6.71 -14.65 -3.70
CA ARG A 80 -5.39 -14.48 -3.08
C ARG A 80 -4.67 -13.27 -3.66
N GLN A 81 -4.74 -13.07 -4.97
CA GLN A 81 -4.14 -11.93 -5.66
C GLN A 81 -4.84 -10.61 -5.30
N ILE A 82 -6.16 -10.60 -5.10
CA ILE A 82 -6.88 -9.40 -4.65
C ILE A 82 -6.46 -9.00 -3.23
N ILE A 83 -6.40 -9.97 -2.32
CA ILE A 83 -5.90 -9.77 -0.95
C ILE A 83 -4.44 -9.29 -0.98
N ALA A 84 -3.59 -9.91 -1.80
CA ALA A 84 -2.20 -9.52 -1.96
C ALA A 84 -2.06 -8.06 -2.46
N ILE A 85 -2.94 -7.60 -3.35
CA ILE A 85 -2.94 -6.20 -3.81
C ILE A 85 -3.21 -5.24 -2.66
N ASP A 86 -4.19 -5.51 -1.80
CA ASP A 86 -4.45 -4.68 -0.62
C ASP A 86 -3.28 -4.73 0.37
N PHE A 87 -2.76 -5.92 0.64
CA PHE A 87 -1.62 -6.13 1.54
C PHE A 87 -0.36 -5.36 1.11
N ILE A 88 -0.01 -5.44 -0.18
CA ILE A 88 1.15 -4.75 -0.74
C ILE A 88 0.89 -3.24 -0.88
N SER A 89 -0.33 -2.82 -1.22
CA SER A 89 -0.67 -1.38 -1.27
C SER A 89 -0.57 -0.73 0.10
N ALA A 90 -0.98 -1.45 1.15
CA ALA A 90 -0.86 -1.04 2.54
C ALA A 90 0.60 -0.88 2.99
N ARG A 91 1.48 -1.83 2.62
CA ARG A 91 2.93 -1.74 2.86
C ARG A 91 3.54 -0.44 2.32
N TYR A 92 3.02 0.08 1.21
CA TYR A 92 3.52 1.31 0.59
C TYR A 92 2.79 2.59 1.04
N GLY A 93 1.72 2.48 1.85
CA GLY A 93 0.91 3.63 2.27
C GLY A 93 0.13 4.27 1.11
N TYR A 94 -0.16 3.49 0.08
CA TYR A 94 -0.70 4.01 -1.18
C TYR A 94 -2.22 4.21 -1.15
N GLN A 95 -2.94 3.31 -0.47
CA GLN A 95 -4.39 3.25 -0.48
C GLN A 95 -4.96 3.25 0.92
N ASN A 96 -6.22 3.66 1.04
CA ASN A 96 -7.03 3.38 2.23
C ASN A 96 -7.14 1.87 2.46
N SER A 97 -7.40 1.46 3.70
CA SER A 97 -7.45 0.04 4.05
C SER A 97 -8.49 -0.69 3.20
N PHE A 98 -8.17 -1.85 2.66
CA PHE A 98 -9.10 -2.71 1.90
C PHE A 98 -9.69 -2.07 0.63
N SER A 99 -8.98 -1.14 -0.01
CA SER A 99 -9.45 -0.50 -1.25
C SER A 99 -9.67 -1.49 -2.40
N ALA A 100 -8.82 -2.52 -2.52
CA ALA A 100 -8.94 -3.54 -3.58
C ALA A 100 -10.16 -4.44 -3.34
N LEU A 101 -10.35 -4.87 -2.10
CA LEU A 101 -11.48 -5.69 -1.69
C LEU A 101 -12.83 -4.94 -1.76
N ARG A 102 -12.85 -3.64 -1.45
CA ARG A 102 -14.04 -2.81 -1.71
C ARG A 102 -14.35 -2.73 -3.21
N ALA A 103 -13.32 -2.55 -4.05
CA ALA A 103 -13.52 -2.54 -5.50
C ALA A 103 -14.02 -3.89 -6.02
N TYR A 104 -13.55 -5.00 -5.46
CA TYR A 104 -14.10 -6.33 -5.73
C TYR A 104 -15.59 -6.41 -5.39
N LYS A 105 -15.99 -6.04 -4.18
CA LYS A 105 -17.40 -6.05 -3.74
C LYS A 105 -18.29 -5.16 -4.61
N ASP A 106 -17.83 -3.95 -4.90
CA ASP A 106 -18.54 -3.01 -5.78
C ASP A 106 -18.82 -3.61 -7.16
N ILE A 107 -17.87 -4.36 -7.72
CA ILE A 107 -17.98 -4.92 -9.07
C ILE A 107 -18.76 -6.24 -9.06
N TYR A 108 -18.38 -7.19 -8.22
CA TYR A 108 -18.96 -8.53 -8.22
C TYR A 108 -20.38 -8.55 -7.63
N GLU A 109 -20.63 -7.79 -6.56
CA GLU A 109 -21.92 -7.84 -5.86
C GLU A 109 -22.83 -6.65 -6.19
N ARG A 110 -22.26 -5.44 -6.28
CA ARG A 110 -23.07 -4.22 -6.50
C ARG A 110 -23.24 -3.86 -7.97
N GLY A 111 -22.65 -4.63 -8.88
CA GLY A 111 -22.83 -4.46 -10.32
C GLY A 111 -22.11 -3.25 -10.93
N MET A 112 -21.18 -2.61 -10.20
CA MET A 112 -20.39 -1.48 -10.72
C MET A 112 -19.48 -1.95 -11.86
N ARG A 113 -19.33 -1.14 -12.91
CA ARG A 113 -18.51 -1.48 -14.08
C ARG A 113 -17.65 -0.27 -14.46
N TYR A 114 -16.39 -0.53 -14.75
CA TYR A 114 -15.40 0.48 -15.10
C TYR A 114 -14.85 0.20 -16.50
N GLU A 115 -15.19 1.05 -17.45
CA GLU A 115 -14.73 0.91 -18.83
C GLU A 115 -13.29 1.37 -19.01
N ILE A 116 -12.61 0.78 -19.99
CA ILE A 116 -11.33 1.29 -20.47
C ILE A 116 -11.59 2.66 -21.11
N PRO A 117 -10.94 3.75 -20.66
CA PRO A 117 -11.05 5.04 -21.30
C PRO A 117 -10.61 5.00 -22.76
N SER A 118 -11.27 5.77 -23.62
CA SER A 118 -10.89 5.86 -25.03
C SER A 118 -9.46 6.36 -25.20
N LEU A 119 -8.63 5.65 -25.97
CA LEU A 119 -7.24 6.05 -26.20
C LEU A 119 -7.13 7.42 -26.88
N GLY A 120 -8.14 7.79 -27.69
CA GLY A 120 -8.18 9.09 -28.37
C GLY A 120 -8.41 10.28 -27.43
N SER A 121 -8.92 10.06 -26.21
CA SER A 121 -9.10 11.12 -25.21
C SER A 121 -7.90 11.27 -24.28
N ILE A 122 -6.89 10.40 -24.38
CA ILE A 122 -5.68 10.46 -23.56
C ILE A 122 -4.67 11.38 -24.26
N ALA A 123 -4.18 12.38 -23.53
CA ALA A 123 -3.12 13.24 -24.02
C ALA A 123 -1.85 12.42 -24.34
N LYS A 124 -1.08 12.86 -25.33
CA LYS A 124 0.21 12.23 -25.66
C LYS A 124 1.26 12.73 -24.68
N PHE A 125 1.76 11.84 -23.85
CA PHE A 125 2.84 12.11 -22.91
C PHE A 125 4.17 11.53 -23.40
N THR A 126 5.26 12.15 -22.97
CA THR A 126 6.63 11.85 -23.31
C THR A 126 7.49 11.80 -22.05
N GLU A 127 8.73 11.34 -22.17
CA GLU A 127 9.67 11.31 -21.05
C GLU A 127 9.89 12.69 -20.41
N LYS A 128 9.72 13.78 -21.18
CA LYS A 128 9.84 15.16 -20.67
C LYS A 128 8.77 15.48 -19.62
N ASP A 129 7.58 14.89 -19.75
CA ASP A 129 6.47 15.14 -18.82
C ASP A 129 6.74 14.52 -17.44
N VAL A 130 7.61 13.51 -17.36
CA VAL A 130 8.05 12.87 -16.11
C VAL A 130 9.48 13.25 -15.71
N ALA A 131 10.01 14.37 -16.21
CA ALA A 131 11.41 14.77 -15.97
C ALA A 131 11.64 15.48 -14.62
N PHE A 132 10.60 15.85 -13.88
CA PHE A 132 10.74 16.58 -12.61
C PHE A 132 11.54 15.78 -11.56
N ARG A 133 12.46 16.45 -10.86
CA ARG A 133 13.27 15.89 -9.78
C ARG A 133 13.39 16.93 -8.67
N ALA A 134 13.12 16.55 -7.44
CA ALA A 134 13.35 17.38 -6.26
C ALA A 134 13.73 16.51 -5.05
N GLU A 135 14.06 17.16 -3.94
CA GLU A 135 14.31 16.54 -2.65
C GLU A 135 13.61 17.36 -1.57
N ALA A 136 13.03 16.68 -0.58
CA ALA A 136 12.25 17.30 0.49
C ALA A 136 12.51 16.60 1.83
N PRO A 137 12.39 17.31 2.96
CA PRO A 137 12.34 16.69 4.28
C PRO A 137 11.18 15.69 4.38
N PHE A 138 11.39 14.57 5.08
CA PHE A 138 10.40 13.50 5.20
C PHE A 138 10.42 12.78 6.54
N ALA A 139 11.60 12.47 7.09
CA ALA A 139 11.69 11.87 8.41
C ALA A 139 11.48 12.95 9.49
N ASP A 140 10.39 12.83 10.24
CA ASP A 140 10.18 13.65 11.46
C ASP A 140 10.94 13.04 12.67
N ALA A 141 10.86 13.70 13.83
CA ALA A 141 11.51 13.25 15.05
C ALA A 141 11.08 11.84 15.52
N GLU A 142 9.87 11.41 15.15
CA GLU A 142 9.28 10.13 15.54
C GLU A 142 9.50 9.03 14.48
N TYR A 143 10.11 9.35 13.34
CA TYR A 143 10.25 8.43 12.20
C TYR A 143 10.93 7.10 12.58
N HIS A 144 11.94 7.16 13.45
CA HIS A 144 12.67 5.98 13.91
C HIS A 144 12.05 5.30 15.13
N SER A 145 10.98 5.84 15.72
CA SER A 145 10.32 5.24 16.88
C SER A 145 9.80 3.83 16.57
N ALA A 146 9.72 3.00 17.61
CA ALA A 146 9.23 1.63 17.49
C ALA A 146 7.79 1.56 16.95
N TRP A 147 6.98 2.61 17.16
CA TRP A 147 5.57 2.67 16.79
C TRP A 147 5.34 3.09 15.34
N ARG A 148 6.35 3.65 14.66
CA ARG A 148 6.27 3.87 13.20
C ARG A 148 6.63 2.61 12.42
N GLY A 149 7.23 1.60 13.06
CA GLY A 149 7.69 0.37 12.45
C GLY A 149 6.61 -0.68 12.19
N PHE A 150 7.06 -1.90 11.92
CA PHE A 150 6.21 -3.09 11.73
C PHE A 150 5.80 -3.68 13.08
N ARG A 151 5.11 -2.89 13.90
CA ARG A 151 4.50 -3.30 15.17
C ARG A 151 2.99 -3.09 15.11
N ASN A 152 2.24 -3.94 15.79
CA ASN A 152 0.78 -3.83 15.83
C ASN A 152 0.38 -3.00 17.06
N LEU A 153 0.13 -1.71 16.85
CA LEU A 153 -0.19 -0.78 17.93
C LEU A 153 -1.48 -1.17 18.67
N ALA A 154 -2.49 -1.65 17.95
CA ALA A 154 -3.77 -2.03 18.56
C ALA A 154 -3.60 -3.21 19.55
N HIS A 155 -2.78 -4.21 19.18
CA HIS A 155 -2.48 -5.33 20.06
C HIS A 155 -1.57 -4.90 21.22
N ALA A 156 -0.61 -4.00 20.96
CA ALA A 156 0.27 -3.48 22.01
C ALA A 156 -0.50 -2.70 23.10
N MET A 157 -1.52 -1.94 22.71
CA MET A 157 -2.36 -1.16 23.65
C MET A 157 -3.13 -2.03 24.66
N VAL A 158 -3.35 -3.31 24.35
CA VAL A 158 -4.06 -4.27 25.20
C VAL A 158 -3.16 -5.40 25.69
N ASP A 159 -1.84 -5.22 25.63
CA ASP A 159 -0.82 -6.19 26.05
C ASP A 159 -0.98 -7.58 25.39
N TRP A 160 -1.36 -7.59 24.11
CA TRP A 160 -1.59 -8.80 23.32
C TRP A 160 -0.71 -8.88 22.07
N GLU A 161 0.35 -8.07 22.01
CA GLU A 161 1.24 -8.10 20.86
C GLU A 161 2.18 -9.31 20.93
N ALA A 162 2.13 -10.16 19.92
CA ALA A 162 3.17 -11.15 19.68
C ALA A 162 4.32 -10.46 18.94
N THR A 163 5.51 -10.42 19.54
CA THR A 163 6.69 -9.75 18.96
C THR A 163 7.86 -10.69 18.76
N THR A 164 8.74 -10.32 17.83
CA THR A 164 10.06 -10.93 17.63
C THR A 164 11.12 -9.83 17.51
N THR A 165 12.39 -10.19 17.66
CA THR A 165 13.52 -9.25 17.64
C THR A 165 14.40 -9.50 16.44
N LEU A 166 14.69 -8.45 15.67
CA LEU A 166 15.62 -8.49 14.56
C LEU A 166 17.07 -8.54 15.04
N ALA A 167 18.01 -8.83 14.12
CA ALA A 167 19.43 -8.91 14.45
C ALA A 167 20.03 -7.60 14.99
N ASP A 168 19.44 -6.46 14.65
CA ASP A 168 19.83 -5.12 15.13
C ASP A 168 19.18 -4.73 16.47
N GLY A 169 18.40 -5.63 17.09
CA GLY A 169 17.68 -5.38 18.33
C GLY A 169 16.30 -4.75 18.16
N THR A 170 15.89 -4.40 16.93
CA THR A 170 14.56 -3.82 16.68
C THR A 170 13.46 -4.83 16.98
N ILE A 171 12.46 -4.41 17.76
CA ILE A 171 11.27 -5.21 18.06
C ILE A 171 10.22 -4.97 16.97
N VAL A 172 9.70 -6.06 16.40
CA VAL A 172 8.65 -6.05 15.37
C VAL A 172 7.57 -7.07 15.73
N GLN A 173 6.39 -6.97 15.13
CA GLN A 173 5.35 -7.99 15.28
C GLN A 173 5.84 -9.32 14.70
N SER A 174 5.45 -10.41 15.35
CA SER A 174 5.61 -11.76 14.84
C SER A 174 4.64 -11.99 13.69
N ALA A 175 5.11 -12.67 12.65
CA ALA A 175 4.31 -13.03 11.48
C ALA A 175 4.68 -14.45 11.03
N ASN A 176 3.78 -15.11 10.31
CA ASN A 176 4.11 -16.35 9.60
C ASN A 176 5.21 -16.05 8.58
N VAL A 177 6.24 -16.90 8.55
CA VAL A 177 7.37 -16.75 7.61
C VAL A 177 7.61 -18.03 6.82
N GLY A 178 7.88 -17.88 5.52
CA GLY A 178 8.14 -18.95 4.59
C GLY A 178 9.24 -18.58 3.58
N ASP A 179 9.48 -19.45 2.60
CA ASP A 179 10.50 -19.23 1.58
C ASP A 179 10.09 -18.19 0.52
N GLU A 180 8.78 -17.88 0.43
CA GLU A 180 8.22 -16.87 -0.46
C GLU A 180 7.13 -16.06 0.26
N PHE A 181 6.74 -14.93 -0.34
CA PHE A 181 5.53 -14.24 0.08
C PHE A 181 4.32 -14.93 -0.54
N GLU A 182 3.36 -15.30 0.29
CA GLU A 182 2.11 -15.93 -0.16
C GLU A 182 0.93 -15.48 0.69
N ILE A 183 -0.24 -15.53 0.06
CA ILE A 183 -1.52 -15.49 0.75
C ILE A 183 -2.03 -16.93 0.77
N ASP A 184 -2.26 -17.45 1.97
CA ASP A 184 -2.76 -18.79 2.18
C ASP A 184 -4.13 -18.96 1.51
N GLU A 185 -4.31 -20.07 0.77
CA GLU A 185 -5.51 -20.29 -0.03
C GLU A 185 -6.75 -20.53 0.83
N GLU A 186 -6.62 -21.37 1.85
CA GLU A 186 -7.72 -21.66 2.78
C GLU A 186 -8.08 -20.41 3.60
N GLY A 187 -7.08 -19.70 4.10
CA GLY A 187 -7.24 -18.42 4.79
C GLY A 187 -7.90 -17.35 3.93
N ALA A 188 -7.55 -17.27 2.65
CA ALA A 188 -8.21 -16.37 1.70
C ALA A 188 -9.70 -16.72 1.53
N GLN A 189 -10.03 -18.00 1.33
CA GLN A 189 -11.42 -18.44 1.18
C GLN A 189 -12.25 -18.16 2.44
N TYR A 190 -11.72 -18.42 3.64
CA TYR A 190 -12.42 -18.09 4.88
C TYR A 190 -12.60 -16.60 5.07
N PHE A 191 -11.58 -15.80 4.76
CA PHE A 191 -11.68 -14.35 4.82
C PHE A 191 -12.76 -13.85 3.87
N MET A 192 -12.73 -14.25 2.59
CA MET A 192 -13.68 -13.82 1.57
C MET A 192 -15.12 -14.24 1.91
N GLY A 193 -15.30 -15.46 2.42
CA GLY A 193 -16.62 -16.03 2.69
C GLY A 193 -17.28 -15.59 4.00
N PHE A 194 -16.49 -15.28 5.04
CA PHE A 194 -17.03 -15.01 6.38
C PHE A 194 -16.68 -13.64 6.94
N ASP A 195 -15.49 -13.12 6.64
CA ASP A 195 -14.90 -12.01 7.40
C ASP A 195 -14.79 -10.70 6.60
N LEU A 196 -14.86 -10.78 5.26
CA LEU A 196 -14.75 -9.64 4.36
C LEU A 196 -15.70 -8.50 4.75
N ASP A 197 -16.97 -8.82 5.00
CA ASP A 197 -17.99 -7.82 5.33
C ASP A 197 -17.66 -7.09 6.63
N TYR A 198 -17.26 -7.84 7.65
CA TYR A 198 -16.81 -7.27 8.91
C TYR A 198 -15.57 -6.39 8.72
N ALA A 199 -14.58 -6.87 7.97
CA ALA A 199 -13.35 -6.13 7.70
C ALA A 199 -13.59 -4.81 6.94
N LEU A 200 -14.59 -4.78 6.05
CA LEU A 200 -14.96 -3.58 5.30
C LEU A 200 -15.79 -2.58 6.09
N ASP A 201 -16.68 -3.07 6.98
CA ASP A 201 -17.61 -2.26 7.77
C ASP A 201 -17.03 -1.79 9.11
N ARG A 202 -15.93 -2.40 9.57
CA ARG A 202 -15.28 -1.99 10.82
C ARG A 202 -14.90 -0.51 10.77
N ILE A 203 -15.25 0.20 11.83
CA ILE A 203 -14.89 1.61 11.98
C ILE A 203 -13.53 1.66 12.68
N ALA A 204 -12.47 1.88 11.91
CA ALA A 204 -11.17 2.25 12.49
C ALA A 204 -11.16 3.77 12.70
N PRO A 205 -10.93 4.27 13.95
CA PRO A 205 -10.84 5.71 14.22
C PRO A 205 -9.80 6.43 13.34
N LEU A 206 -8.78 5.68 12.92
CA LEU A 206 -7.76 6.09 11.97
C LEU A 206 -7.67 5.00 10.89
N ASP A 207 -7.98 5.35 9.64
CA ASP A 207 -7.83 4.44 8.50
C ASP A 207 -6.35 4.40 8.03
N ASN A 208 -5.47 3.94 8.93
CA ASN A 208 -4.06 3.75 8.61
C ASN A 208 -3.92 2.52 7.70
N PRO A 209 -3.29 2.64 6.52
CA PRO A 209 -3.12 1.52 5.60
C PRO A 209 -2.48 0.28 6.23
N MET A 210 -1.55 0.44 7.18
CA MET A 210 -0.88 -0.67 7.86
C MET A 210 -1.85 -1.58 8.65
N LEU A 211 -3.06 -1.11 8.98
CA LEU A 211 -4.09 -1.94 9.59
C LEU A 211 -4.54 -3.11 8.71
N VAL A 212 -4.34 -3.04 7.40
CA VAL A 212 -4.58 -4.18 6.49
C VAL A 212 -3.52 -5.25 6.71
N VAL A 213 -2.26 -4.83 6.85
CA VAL A 213 -1.14 -5.74 7.07
C VAL A 213 -1.30 -6.43 8.42
N ASP A 214 -1.55 -5.65 9.47
CA ASP A 214 -1.79 -6.17 10.82
C ASP A 214 -2.97 -7.15 10.85
N TYR A 215 -4.01 -6.89 10.05
CA TYR A 215 -5.17 -7.76 9.96
C TYR A 215 -4.82 -9.13 9.36
N PHE A 216 -4.23 -9.15 8.17
CA PHE A 216 -3.91 -10.41 7.49
C PHE A 216 -2.76 -11.19 8.14
N VAL A 217 -1.83 -10.49 8.80
CA VAL A 217 -0.82 -11.13 9.65
C VAL A 217 -1.48 -11.73 10.90
N GLY A 218 -2.40 -10.99 11.54
CA GLY A 218 -3.12 -11.45 12.73
C GLY A 218 -4.04 -12.65 12.47
N LEU A 219 -4.66 -12.72 11.29
CA LEU A 219 -5.43 -13.89 10.84
C LEU A 219 -4.54 -15.09 10.46
N GLY A 220 -3.24 -14.89 10.27
CA GLY A 220 -2.33 -15.90 9.72
C GLY A 220 -2.52 -16.15 8.21
N THR A 221 -3.34 -15.36 7.53
CA THR A 221 -3.64 -15.46 6.09
C THR A 221 -2.47 -15.06 5.21
N ALA A 222 -1.54 -14.23 5.72
CA ALA A 222 -0.35 -13.81 4.99
C ALA A 222 0.91 -14.46 5.57
N THR A 223 1.71 -15.09 4.70
CA THR A 223 3.05 -15.58 5.00
C THR A 223 4.08 -14.67 4.35
N LEU A 224 5.05 -14.21 5.14
CA LEU A 224 6.10 -13.29 4.70
C LEU A 224 7.39 -14.05 4.35
N TYR A 225 8.20 -13.48 3.45
CA TYR A 225 9.53 -14.02 3.17
C TYR A 225 10.40 -14.07 4.44
N LYS A 226 11.04 -15.21 4.70
CA LYS A 226 11.96 -15.40 5.80
C LYS A 226 13.16 -14.46 5.70
N GLY A 227 13.40 -13.68 6.74
CA GLY A 227 14.41 -12.63 6.74
C GLY A 227 13.94 -11.30 6.11
N GLY A 228 12.70 -11.24 5.59
CA GLY A 228 12.11 -10.02 5.04
C GLY A 228 11.56 -9.04 6.09
N LEU A 229 11.50 -9.43 7.38
CA LEU A 229 10.87 -8.61 8.43
C LEU A 229 11.53 -7.23 8.62
N GLY A 230 12.85 -7.11 8.42
CA GLY A 230 13.52 -5.81 8.47
C GLY A 230 13.07 -4.86 7.35
N GLU A 231 12.84 -5.39 6.17
CA GLU A 231 12.32 -4.64 5.03
C GLU A 231 10.83 -4.29 5.21
N TRP A 232 10.04 -5.17 5.84
CA TRP A 232 8.68 -4.85 6.29
C TRP A 232 8.66 -3.72 7.30
N ASN A 233 9.56 -3.74 8.29
CA ASN A 233 9.73 -2.67 9.27
C ASN A 233 10.08 -1.34 8.60
N ARG A 234 11.06 -1.33 7.69
CA ARG A 234 11.45 -0.14 6.95
C ARG A 234 10.30 0.43 6.12
N MET A 235 9.54 -0.42 5.44
CA MET A 235 8.41 0.01 4.63
C MET A 235 7.18 0.42 5.46
N ALA A 236 6.96 -0.19 6.62
CA ALA A 236 5.94 0.25 7.57
C ALA A 236 6.22 1.68 8.06
N LYS A 237 7.48 2.02 8.36
CA LYS A 237 7.89 3.41 8.68
C LYS A 237 7.53 4.37 7.56
N MET A 238 7.83 4.01 6.31
CA MET A 238 7.46 4.80 5.14
C MET A 238 5.93 5.00 5.03
N SER A 239 5.15 3.92 5.15
CA SER A 239 3.69 3.94 5.04
C SER A 239 3.06 4.79 6.14
N ASN A 240 3.46 4.57 7.39
CA ASN A 240 3.00 5.32 8.55
C ASN A 240 3.39 6.81 8.46
N GLN A 241 4.55 7.13 7.89
CA GLN A 241 4.97 8.51 7.68
C GLN A 241 4.10 9.23 6.64
N ILE A 242 3.78 8.56 5.52
CA ILE A 242 2.82 9.08 4.52
C ILE A 242 1.46 9.35 5.17
N PHE A 243 0.99 8.43 6.00
CA PHE A 243 -0.29 8.55 6.71
C PHE A 243 -0.28 9.75 7.66
N VAL A 244 0.72 9.87 8.54
CA VAL A 244 0.81 10.94 9.54
C VAL A 244 1.02 12.32 8.90
N HIS A 245 1.77 12.40 7.80
CA HIS A 245 1.88 13.66 7.06
C HIS A 245 0.62 14.03 6.27
N GLY A 246 -0.33 13.10 6.07
CA GLY A 246 -1.54 13.35 5.30
C GLY A 246 -1.29 13.58 3.80
N ILE A 247 -0.19 13.07 3.25
CA ILE A 247 0.26 13.36 1.87
C ILE A 247 -0.20 12.33 0.83
N LYS A 248 -0.94 11.30 1.25
CA LYS A 248 -1.40 10.20 0.37
C LYS A 248 -2.09 10.71 -0.90
N ASP A 249 -2.97 11.70 -0.75
CA ASP A 249 -3.80 12.20 -1.85
C ASP A 249 -3.02 13.05 -2.85
N VAL A 250 -1.81 13.51 -2.50
CA VAL A 250 -0.93 14.31 -3.37
C VAL A 250 0.27 13.55 -3.91
N LEU A 251 0.38 12.23 -3.67
CA LEU A 251 1.48 11.40 -4.18
C LEU A 251 1.63 11.41 -5.72
N HIS A 252 0.57 11.82 -6.42
CA HIS A 252 0.51 11.88 -7.88
C HIS A 252 0.90 13.23 -8.48
N ASP A 253 1.08 14.26 -7.66
CA ASP A 253 1.47 15.61 -8.08
C ASP A 253 2.80 15.98 -7.38
N PRO A 254 3.91 16.07 -8.14
CA PRO A 254 5.22 16.32 -7.56
C PRO A 254 5.34 17.71 -6.92
N HIS A 255 4.63 18.71 -7.44
CA HIS A 255 4.69 20.07 -6.93
C HIS A 255 3.85 20.21 -5.66
N ALA A 256 2.65 19.63 -5.65
CA ALA A 256 1.82 19.59 -4.45
C ALA A 256 2.49 18.78 -3.33
N LEU A 257 3.11 17.65 -3.67
CA LEU A 257 3.87 16.82 -2.73
C LEU A 257 5.05 17.59 -2.11
N LEU A 258 5.87 18.25 -2.93
CA LEU A 258 6.99 19.07 -2.45
C LEU A 258 6.50 20.17 -1.49
N LYS A 259 5.45 20.89 -1.88
CA LYS A 259 4.88 21.96 -1.06
C LYS A 259 4.33 21.44 0.27
N ALA A 260 3.62 20.31 0.25
CA ALA A 260 3.03 19.71 1.45
C ALA A 260 4.12 19.28 2.45
N LEU A 261 5.21 18.67 1.97
CA LEU A 261 6.34 18.31 2.80
C LEU A 261 7.04 19.54 3.36
N GLN A 262 7.41 20.52 2.53
CA GLN A 262 8.06 21.75 3.00
C GLN A 262 7.24 22.47 4.08
N SER A 263 5.93 22.64 3.83
CA SER A 263 5.05 23.34 4.77
C SER A 263 5.01 22.68 6.15
N LYS A 264 5.07 21.34 6.21
CA LYS A 264 5.03 20.62 7.50
C LYS A 264 6.31 20.79 8.31
N PHE A 265 7.47 20.79 7.65
CA PHE A 265 8.77 20.97 8.29
C PHE A 265 9.13 22.45 8.53
N ASP A 266 8.48 23.40 7.85
CA ASP A 266 8.58 24.82 8.18
C ASP A 266 7.79 25.19 9.44
N MET A 267 6.73 24.44 9.76
CA MET A 267 5.92 24.63 10.99
C MET A 267 6.51 23.96 12.23
N GLU A 268 7.31 22.90 12.06
CA GLU A 268 8.03 22.21 13.13
C GLU A 268 9.52 22.59 13.03
N PRO A 269 10.08 23.47 13.87
CA PRO A 269 11.50 23.81 13.78
C PRO A 269 12.32 22.53 13.92
N SER A 270 13.01 22.17 12.84
CA SER A 270 13.91 21.02 12.67
C SER A 270 14.71 20.71 13.95
N LEU A 271 14.16 19.85 14.81
CA LEU A 271 14.94 19.12 15.79
C LEU A 271 15.69 18.06 14.99
N ALA A 272 17.03 18.12 15.01
CA ALA A 272 17.88 17.20 14.27
C ALA A 272 17.42 15.75 14.50
N VAL A 273 17.24 15.00 13.40
CA VAL A 273 16.89 13.58 13.46
C VAL A 273 17.98 12.85 14.23
N PRO A 274 17.69 12.25 15.40
CA PRO A 274 18.69 11.48 16.11
C PRO A 274 19.04 10.26 15.28
N SER A 275 20.34 10.12 14.98
CA SER A 275 20.94 8.89 14.43
C SER A 275 20.47 7.67 15.24
N SER A 276 20.29 6.53 14.56
CA SER A 276 19.78 5.23 15.03
C SER A 276 20.60 4.54 16.15
N ALA A 277 21.07 5.29 17.14
CA ALA A 277 21.66 4.75 18.34
C ALA A 277 20.63 3.89 19.09
N ALA A 278 21.02 2.66 19.41
CA ALA A 278 20.21 1.64 20.05
C ALA A 278 19.33 2.23 21.15
N THR A 279 18.02 2.07 20.99
CA THR A 279 17.01 2.42 21.99
C THR A 279 17.27 1.55 23.22
N THR A 280 18.08 2.06 24.14
CA THR A 280 18.34 1.41 25.41
C THR A 280 17.11 1.58 26.30
N LEU A 281 16.82 0.55 27.09
CA LEU A 281 15.68 0.38 27.99
C LEU A 281 15.43 1.54 28.99
N GLU A 282 16.24 2.59 29.03
CA GLU A 282 16.11 3.71 29.96
C GLU A 282 14.91 4.63 29.67
N GLN A 283 14.42 4.70 28.42
CA GLN A 283 13.29 5.58 28.06
C GLN A 283 11.91 5.11 28.58
N LEU A 284 11.80 3.88 29.10
CA LEU A 284 10.56 3.34 29.67
C LEU A 284 10.40 3.57 31.18
N SER A 285 11.37 4.20 31.84
CA SER A 285 11.36 4.40 33.30
C SER A 285 10.57 5.62 33.80
N PHE A 286 9.97 6.40 32.90
CA PHE A 286 9.22 7.62 33.28
C PHE A 286 7.74 7.37 33.62
N TRP A 287 7.24 6.14 33.42
CA TRP A 287 5.84 5.76 33.67
C TRP A 287 5.69 4.46 34.49
N LEU A 288 6.66 4.15 35.35
CA LEU A 288 6.52 3.21 36.48
C LEU A 288 6.72 3.95 37.79
#